data_AF-A0A417CMT4-F1
#
_entry.id   AF-A0A417CMT4-F1
#
_cell.length_a   1.000
_cell.length_b   1.000
_cell.length_c   1.000
_cell.angle_alpha   90.00
_cell.angle_beta   90.00
_cell.angle_gamma   90.00
#
_symmetry.space_group_name_H-M   'P 1'
#
loop_
_entity.id
_entity.type
_entity.pdbx_description
1 polymer ?
#
loop_
_entity_poly.entity_id
_entity_poly.type
_entity_poly.pdbx_seq_one_letter_code
_entity_poly.pdbx_strand_id
1 'polypeptide(L)'
;MLSAIVCMDNFGGIGKDGDLLYKIPEDMKRFKEITMGNSVIMGRKTWNSIGNKPLVGRKNYIYSNTANYFSDLDCNGTLVCTLDSKDDFLQLFLSSPNKYFAIGGESIYKMFLPYCEKVYATIVNLGDRCISTADVFFPIEYLLNNFDEIESIDNTYGNLSYSFKTFVRKDNCKTVSKAYSDPVSGHNAVDNPSHYCGTKYQVINFIEDWGLGYCLGNVVKYICRAGKKYVGDKQKELQDLKKAKWYLERRLEEHKNGVELDSDDLKMNISIDDFAEDQKLNYIRKKIIKNVIDCICEEIDTKFYTALELLDTEINRMEDETA
;
A
#
# COMPACT_ATOMS: atom_id res chain seq x y z
N MET A 1 -9.17 6.49 13.03
CA MET A 1 -9.85 5.59 12.07
C MET A 1 -9.85 6.21 10.69
N LEU A 2 -9.36 5.48 9.69
CA LEU A 2 -9.37 5.91 8.28
C LEU A 2 -10.39 5.07 7.50
N SER A 3 -11.15 5.71 6.64
CA SER A 3 -12.09 5.04 5.75
C SER A 3 -12.03 5.64 4.35
N ALA A 4 -12.40 4.87 3.33
CA ALA A 4 -12.67 5.42 2.01
C ALA A 4 -14.18 5.55 1.79
N ILE A 5 -14.60 6.53 1.00
CA ILE A 5 -15.97 6.64 0.51
C ILE A 5 -15.93 6.91 -0.98
N VAL A 6 -16.62 6.08 -1.76
CA VAL A 6 -16.50 6.08 -3.23
C VAL A 6 -17.83 5.74 -3.89
N CYS A 7 -18.15 6.42 -4.99
CA CYS A 7 -19.17 5.97 -5.94
C CYS A 7 -18.47 5.48 -7.20
N MET A 8 -18.67 4.21 -7.55
CA MET A 8 -18.00 3.54 -8.68
C MET A 8 -18.98 2.63 -9.44
N ASP A 9 -18.63 2.23 -10.66
CA ASP A 9 -19.31 1.11 -11.31
C ASP A 9 -18.71 -0.26 -10.94
N ASN A 10 -19.31 -1.33 -11.46
CA ASN A 10 -18.84 -2.71 -11.25
C ASN A 10 -17.39 -2.98 -11.73
N PHE A 11 -16.79 -2.08 -12.51
CA PHE A 11 -15.39 -2.16 -12.97
C PHE A 11 -14.47 -1.18 -12.21
N GLY A 12 -14.97 -0.51 -11.17
CA GLY A 12 -14.24 0.48 -10.40
C GLY A 12 -14.17 1.86 -11.06
N GLY A 13 -14.90 2.14 -12.14
CA GLY A 13 -14.90 3.46 -12.79
C GLY A 13 -15.53 4.53 -11.90
N ILE A 14 -14.82 5.63 -11.61
CA ILE A 14 -15.27 6.69 -10.67
C ILE A 14 -15.48 8.06 -11.31
N GLY A 15 -14.80 8.35 -12.41
CA GLY A 15 -14.83 9.68 -13.02
C GLY A 15 -14.49 9.64 -14.50
N LYS A 16 -14.90 10.71 -15.19
CA LYS A 16 -14.58 10.96 -16.59
C LYS A 16 -14.39 12.44 -16.83
N ASP A 17 -13.33 12.83 -17.55
CA ASP A 17 -13.07 14.22 -17.94
C ASP A 17 -13.04 15.21 -16.75
N GLY A 18 -12.71 14.72 -15.55
CA GLY A 18 -12.67 15.51 -14.31
C GLY A 18 -14.01 15.62 -13.55
N ASP A 19 -15.08 15.04 -14.09
CA ASP A 19 -16.40 15.00 -13.46
C ASP A 19 -16.73 13.62 -12.86
N LEU A 20 -17.70 13.61 -11.94
CA LEU A 20 -18.28 12.37 -11.42
C LEU A 20 -18.99 11.61 -12.54
N LEU A 21 -18.72 10.30 -12.61
CA LEU A 21 -19.35 9.41 -13.60
C LEU A 21 -20.87 9.28 -13.38
N TYR A 22 -21.30 9.33 -12.12
CA TYR A 22 -22.69 9.20 -11.70
C TYR A 22 -23.07 10.34 -10.75
N LYS A 23 -24.27 10.89 -10.94
CA LYS A 23 -24.85 11.93 -10.09
C LYS A 23 -26.12 11.39 -9.46
N ILE A 24 -25.97 10.77 -8.30
CA ILE A 24 -27.05 10.13 -7.53
C ILE A 24 -27.31 11.00 -6.28
N PRO A 25 -28.48 11.65 -6.14
CA PRO A 25 -28.77 12.53 -4.99
C PRO A 25 -28.64 11.83 -3.64
N GLU A 26 -29.06 10.57 -3.56
CA GLU A 26 -28.99 9.73 -2.37
C GLU A 26 -27.53 9.42 -1.98
N ASP A 27 -26.65 9.21 -2.97
CA ASP A 27 -25.21 9.06 -2.74
C ASP A 27 -24.59 10.34 -2.19
N MET A 28 -24.94 11.51 -2.74
CA MET A 28 -24.47 12.80 -2.24
C MET A 28 -24.94 13.06 -0.81
N LYS A 29 -26.18 12.67 -0.48
CA LYS A 29 -26.73 12.74 0.89
C LYS A 29 -25.97 11.81 1.83
N ARG A 30 -25.78 10.55 1.45
CA ARG A 30 -25.00 9.55 2.20
C ARG A 30 -23.57 10.03 2.44
N PHE A 31 -22.91 10.56 1.41
CA PHE A 31 -21.57 11.14 1.49
C PHE A 31 -21.51 12.26 2.53
N LYS A 32 -22.46 13.20 2.48
CA LYS A 32 -22.53 14.30 3.45
C LYS A 32 -22.74 13.77 4.87
N GLU A 33 -23.68 12.86 5.07
CA GLU A 33 -24.00 12.30 6.40
C GLU A 33 -22.81 11.55 7.02
N ILE A 34 -22.13 10.71 6.25
CA ILE A 34 -20.98 9.93 6.72
C ILE A 34 -19.79 10.83 7.06
N THR A 35 -19.53 11.84 6.23
CA THR A 35 -18.33 12.68 6.36
C THR A 35 -18.50 13.88 7.28
N MET A 36 -19.74 14.30 7.61
CA MET A 36 -20.00 15.50 8.41
C MET A 36 -19.27 15.49 9.76
N GLY A 37 -18.67 16.64 10.13
CA GLY A 37 -17.92 16.79 11.37
C GLY A 37 -16.54 16.11 11.38
N ASN A 38 -16.20 15.37 10.32
CA ASN A 38 -14.97 14.60 10.22
C ASN A 38 -13.97 15.24 9.23
N SER A 39 -12.81 14.60 9.09
CA SER A 39 -11.74 15.02 8.18
C SER A 39 -11.89 14.32 6.83
N VAL A 40 -11.76 15.07 5.74
CA VAL A 40 -11.82 14.54 4.36
C VAL A 40 -10.50 14.79 3.66
N ILE A 41 -10.01 13.79 2.93
CA ILE A 41 -8.73 13.82 2.24
C ILE A 41 -9.01 13.68 0.75
N MET A 42 -8.51 14.62 -0.03
CA MET A 42 -8.70 14.61 -1.46
C MET A 42 -7.45 15.05 -2.22
N GLY A 43 -7.37 14.66 -3.48
CA GLY A 43 -6.30 15.09 -4.36
C GLY A 43 -6.63 16.44 -4.99
N ARG A 44 -5.60 17.15 -5.44
CA ARG A 44 -5.75 18.43 -6.16
C ARG A 44 -6.81 18.40 -7.27
N LYS A 45 -6.84 17.36 -8.11
CA LYS A 45 -7.82 17.27 -9.21
C LYS A 45 -9.26 17.19 -8.69
N THR A 46 -9.49 16.46 -7.60
CA THR A 46 -10.79 16.34 -6.93
C THR A 46 -11.20 17.65 -6.26
N TRP A 47 -10.24 18.35 -5.65
CA TRP A 47 -10.47 19.70 -5.13
C TRP A 47 -10.92 20.68 -6.23
N ASN A 48 -10.27 20.63 -7.39
CA ASN A 48 -10.63 21.46 -8.52
C ASN A 48 -12.03 21.12 -9.05
N SER A 49 -12.40 19.83 -9.12
CA SER A 49 -13.71 19.40 -9.65
C SER A 49 -14.88 19.78 -8.75
N ILE A 50 -14.66 19.93 -7.44
CA ILE A 50 -15.66 20.50 -6.51
C ILE A 50 -15.67 22.03 -6.50
N GLY A 51 -14.99 22.66 -7.46
CA GLY A 51 -14.99 24.11 -7.67
C GLY A 51 -14.04 24.88 -6.75
N ASN A 52 -13.00 24.23 -6.21
CA ASN A 52 -12.05 24.81 -5.26
C ASN A 52 -12.72 25.35 -4.00
N LYS A 53 -13.82 24.71 -3.58
CA LYS A 53 -14.57 25.11 -2.38
C LYS A 53 -14.48 24.01 -1.33
N PRO A 54 -14.22 24.37 -0.07
CA PRO A 54 -14.18 23.38 0.99
C PRO A 54 -15.56 22.81 1.24
N LEU A 55 -15.55 21.55 1.62
CA LEU A 55 -16.74 20.85 2.06
C LEU A 55 -17.12 21.37 3.45
N VAL A 56 -18.06 22.31 3.52
CA VAL A 56 -18.51 22.95 4.78
C VAL A 56 -18.85 21.91 5.85
N GLY A 57 -18.45 22.19 7.09
CA GLY A 57 -18.65 21.31 8.24
C GLY A 57 -17.66 20.14 8.34
N ARG A 58 -16.60 20.13 7.51
CA ARG A 58 -15.53 19.11 7.50
C ARG A 58 -14.15 19.75 7.49
N LYS A 59 -13.14 19.09 8.05
CA LYS A 59 -11.74 19.52 7.88
C LYS A 59 -11.25 18.99 6.53
N ASN A 60 -10.83 19.87 5.63
CA ASN A 60 -10.47 19.50 4.26
C ASN A 60 -8.94 19.40 4.13
N TYR A 61 -8.45 18.23 3.77
CA TYR A 61 -7.03 17.96 3.49
C TYR A 61 -6.85 17.75 2.00
N ILE A 62 -6.00 18.59 1.39
CA ILE A 62 -5.70 18.54 -0.04
C ILE A 62 -4.27 18.02 -0.19
N TYR A 63 -4.14 16.83 -0.75
CA TYR A 63 -2.83 16.28 -1.09
C TYR A 63 -2.34 16.85 -2.43
N SER A 64 -1.19 17.50 -2.42
CA SER A 64 -0.56 18.07 -3.62
C SER A 64 0.95 18.19 -3.49
N ASN A 65 1.68 17.68 -4.50
CA ASN A 65 3.15 17.79 -4.56
C ASN A 65 3.62 19.10 -5.22
N THR A 66 2.71 19.98 -5.69
CA THR A 66 3.07 21.13 -6.54
C THR A 66 2.36 22.43 -6.18
N ALA A 67 1.45 22.42 -5.21
CA ALA A 67 0.66 23.60 -4.87
C ALA A 67 0.49 23.71 -3.36
N ASN A 68 0.89 24.85 -2.80
CA ASN A 68 0.56 25.24 -1.43
C ASN A 68 -0.79 25.97 -1.44
N TYR A 69 -1.87 25.23 -1.20
CA TYR A 69 -3.15 25.86 -0.86
C TYR A 69 -3.02 26.37 0.57
N PHE A 70 -3.14 27.67 0.76
CA PHE A 70 -2.95 28.37 2.03
C PHE A 70 -3.67 27.64 3.18
N SER A 71 -2.96 27.45 4.29
CA SER A 71 -3.48 26.96 5.54
C SER A 71 -4.28 28.05 6.26
N ASP A 72 -5.37 28.49 5.65
CA ASP A 72 -6.29 29.47 6.24
C ASP A 72 -7.68 28.87 6.36
N LEU A 73 -8.43 29.39 7.35
CA LEU A 73 -9.86 29.14 7.44
C LEU A 73 -10.53 29.80 6.23
N ASP A 74 -11.40 29.08 5.53
CA ASP A 74 -12.28 29.73 4.56
C ASP A 74 -13.23 30.72 5.27
N CYS A 75 -13.99 31.50 4.50
CA CYS A 75 -14.97 32.45 5.03
C CYS A 75 -16.06 31.84 5.93
N ASN A 76 -16.13 30.50 6.04
CA ASN A 76 -17.05 29.74 6.88
C ASN A 76 -16.36 29.02 8.05
N GLY A 77 -15.08 29.29 8.33
CA GLY A 77 -14.34 28.63 9.41
C GLY A 77 -13.91 27.19 9.09
N THR A 78 -13.84 26.82 7.81
CA THR A 78 -13.48 25.48 7.36
C THR A 78 -11.96 25.39 7.18
N LEU A 79 -11.31 24.52 7.94
CA LEU A 79 -9.87 24.28 7.86
C LEU A 79 -9.51 23.60 6.53
N VAL A 80 -8.58 24.20 5.79
CA VAL A 80 -7.93 23.63 4.61
C VAL A 80 -6.45 23.41 4.92
N CYS A 81 -5.95 22.20 4.71
CA CYS A 81 -4.53 21.88 4.89
C CYS A 81 -3.98 21.26 3.61
N THR A 82 -2.83 21.75 3.15
CA THR A 82 -2.06 21.09 2.09
C THR A 82 -1.11 20.08 2.71
N LEU A 83 -1.03 18.89 2.10
CA LEU A 83 -0.06 17.85 2.45
C LEU A 83 0.81 17.61 1.23
N ASP A 84 2.12 17.70 1.40
CA ASP A 84 3.15 17.48 0.37
C ASP A 84 3.86 16.12 0.54
N SER A 85 3.66 15.44 1.68
CA SER A 85 4.12 14.07 1.89
C SER A 85 3.04 13.15 2.50
N LYS A 86 3.12 11.86 2.17
CA LYS A 86 2.27 10.81 2.76
C LYS A 86 2.54 10.66 4.26
N ASP A 87 3.79 10.84 4.69
CA ASP A 87 4.22 10.67 6.08
C ASP A 87 3.61 11.74 6.99
N ASP A 88 3.50 12.99 6.53
CA ASP A 88 2.86 14.05 7.30
C ASP A 88 1.38 13.74 7.55
N PHE A 89 0.70 13.14 6.58
CA PHE A 89 -0.68 12.68 6.78
C PHE A 89 -0.74 11.56 7.83
N LEU A 90 0.15 10.57 7.74
CA LEU A 90 0.17 9.45 8.67
C LEU A 90 0.50 9.92 10.09
N GLN A 91 1.40 10.89 10.27
CA GLN A 91 1.67 11.51 11.56
C GLN A 91 0.45 12.24 12.12
N LEU A 92 -0.25 13.02 11.27
CA LEU A 92 -1.48 13.71 11.65
C LEU A 92 -2.58 12.72 12.06
N PHE A 93 -2.68 11.60 11.34
CA PHE A 93 -3.60 10.52 11.65
C PHE A 93 -3.31 9.89 13.02
N LEU A 94 -2.04 9.57 13.31
CA LEU A 94 -1.62 8.98 14.59
C LEU A 94 -1.80 9.93 15.77
N SER A 95 -1.71 11.24 15.53
CA SER A 95 -1.72 12.26 16.58
C SER A 95 -3.14 12.70 17.00
N SER A 96 -4.20 12.17 16.37
CA SER A 96 -5.55 12.68 16.58
C SER A 96 -6.62 11.57 16.55
N PRO A 97 -7.59 11.56 17.49
CA PRO A 97 -8.68 10.59 17.52
C PRO A 97 -9.75 10.82 16.44
N ASN A 98 -9.59 11.82 15.56
CA ASN A 98 -10.55 12.14 14.51
C ASN A 98 -10.73 10.99 13.50
N LYS A 99 -11.91 10.95 12.87
CA LYS A 99 -12.16 10.08 11.72
C LYS A 99 -11.73 10.78 10.44
N TYR A 100 -11.07 10.03 9.57
CA TYR A 100 -10.58 10.51 8.29
C TYR A 100 -11.23 9.73 7.15
N PHE A 101 -11.58 10.44 6.09
CA PHE A 101 -12.22 9.88 4.91
C PHE A 101 -11.40 10.20 3.66
N ALA A 102 -10.84 9.19 3.01
CA ALA A 102 -10.32 9.33 1.65
C ALA A 102 -11.51 9.45 0.69
N ILE A 103 -11.62 10.58 0.01
CA ILE A 103 -12.74 10.89 -0.92
C ILE A 103 -12.30 10.95 -2.38
N GLY A 104 -11.10 10.45 -2.67
CA GLY A 104 -10.52 10.35 -4.01
C GLY A 104 -9.66 11.54 -4.43
N GLY A 105 -9.15 11.58 -5.66
CA GLY A 105 -9.34 10.62 -6.75
C GLY A 105 -8.46 9.38 -6.67
N GLU A 106 -8.26 8.71 -7.81
CA GLU A 106 -7.52 7.44 -7.93
C GLU A 106 -6.20 7.40 -7.14
N SER A 107 -5.35 8.43 -7.27
CA SER A 107 -4.06 8.46 -6.57
C SER A 107 -4.21 8.47 -5.05
N ILE A 108 -5.26 9.12 -4.53
CA ILE A 108 -5.59 9.14 -3.10
C ILE A 108 -6.09 7.77 -2.66
N TYR A 109 -6.97 7.14 -3.44
CA TYR A 109 -7.41 5.77 -3.13
C TYR A 109 -6.23 4.80 -3.12
N LYS A 110 -5.37 4.80 -4.16
CA LYS A 110 -4.18 3.95 -4.20
C LYS A 110 -3.25 4.16 -2.99
N MET A 111 -3.11 5.41 -2.54
CA MET A 111 -2.23 5.77 -1.43
C MET A 111 -2.79 5.37 -0.05
N PHE A 112 -4.11 5.54 0.15
CA PHE A 112 -4.73 5.45 1.48
C PHE A 112 -5.55 4.19 1.73
N LEU A 113 -6.04 3.52 0.67
CA LEU A 113 -6.82 2.30 0.80
C LEU A 113 -6.13 1.20 1.63
N PRO A 114 -4.79 1.02 1.58
CA PRO A 114 -4.09 0.08 2.47
C PRO A 114 -4.21 0.36 3.96
N TYR A 115 -4.51 1.59 4.35
CA TYR A 115 -4.67 2.00 5.75
C TYR A 115 -6.15 2.13 6.16
N CYS A 116 -7.09 2.00 5.22
CA CYS A 116 -8.51 2.10 5.51
C CYS A 116 -8.99 0.89 6.33
N GLU A 117 -9.72 1.15 7.40
CA GLU A 117 -10.44 0.13 8.19
C GLU A 117 -11.79 -0.23 7.54
N LYS A 118 -12.39 0.74 6.83
CA LYS A 118 -13.69 0.61 6.17
C LYS A 118 -13.71 1.26 4.80
N VAL A 119 -14.54 0.73 3.91
CA VAL A 119 -14.87 1.34 2.62
C VAL A 119 -16.37 1.44 2.48
N TYR A 120 -16.87 2.65 2.35
CA TYR A 120 -18.26 2.96 2.04
C TYR A 120 -18.38 3.11 0.53
N ALA A 121 -18.86 2.07 -0.15
CA ALA A 121 -18.99 2.09 -1.61
C ALA A 121 -20.44 2.30 -2.01
N THR A 122 -20.65 3.06 -3.08
CA THR A 122 -21.87 3.07 -3.87
C THR A 122 -21.51 2.42 -5.21
N ILE A 123 -22.01 1.21 -5.47
CA ILE A 123 -21.67 0.44 -6.67
C ILE A 123 -22.81 0.53 -7.66
N VAL A 124 -22.59 1.19 -8.79
CA VAL A 124 -23.55 1.33 -9.89
C VAL A 124 -23.46 0.12 -10.79
N ASN A 125 -24.56 -0.62 -10.90
CA ASN A 125 -24.67 -1.79 -11.75
C ASN A 125 -24.92 -1.35 -13.20
N LEU A 126 -23.96 -1.69 -14.06
CA LEU A 126 -24.02 -1.40 -15.49
C LEU A 126 -24.92 -2.37 -16.29
N GLY A 127 -25.47 -3.40 -15.64
CA GLY A 127 -26.32 -4.41 -16.27
C GLY A 127 -25.59 -5.12 -17.42
N ASP A 128 -26.22 -5.16 -18.59
CA ASP A 128 -25.67 -5.82 -19.80
C ASP A 128 -24.49 -5.06 -20.45
N ARG A 129 -24.11 -3.88 -19.92
CA ARG A 129 -22.96 -3.14 -20.48
C ARG A 129 -21.67 -3.73 -19.95
N CYS A 130 -20.88 -4.31 -20.86
CA CYS A 130 -19.62 -4.98 -20.52
C CYS A 130 -18.42 -4.03 -20.29
N ILE A 131 -18.59 -2.70 -20.32
CA ILE A 131 -17.45 -1.77 -20.23
C ILE A 131 -17.81 -0.44 -19.54
N SER A 132 -16.90 0.04 -18.71
CA SER A 132 -16.96 1.38 -18.12
C SER A 132 -16.60 2.45 -19.15
N THR A 133 -17.16 3.65 -18.99
CA THR A 133 -16.77 4.82 -19.80
C THR A 133 -15.80 5.75 -19.07
N ALA A 134 -15.35 5.35 -17.87
CA ALA A 134 -14.46 6.11 -17.02
C ALA A 134 -13.03 6.22 -17.57
N ASP A 135 -12.33 7.29 -17.18
CA ASP A 135 -10.89 7.45 -17.36
C ASP A 135 -10.12 7.42 -16.03
N VAL A 136 -10.84 7.48 -14.90
CA VAL A 136 -10.30 7.35 -13.54
C VAL A 136 -10.98 6.19 -12.85
N PHE A 137 -10.16 5.33 -12.21
CA PHE A 137 -10.62 4.09 -11.59
C PHE A 137 -10.24 4.01 -10.10
N PHE A 138 -11.12 3.39 -9.32
CA PHE A 138 -10.87 2.91 -7.98
C PHE A 138 -10.18 1.54 -8.06
N PRO A 139 -9.19 1.24 -7.19
CA PRO A 139 -8.49 -0.05 -7.19
C PRO A 139 -9.38 -1.19 -6.64
N ILE A 140 -10.35 -1.63 -7.44
CA ILE A 140 -11.39 -2.58 -7.05
C ILE A 140 -10.84 -3.96 -6.66
N GLU A 141 -9.80 -4.45 -7.34
CA GLU A 141 -9.14 -5.71 -6.99
C GLU A 141 -8.57 -5.68 -5.56
N TYR A 142 -7.94 -4.57 -5.17
CA TYR A 142 -7.43 -4.40 -3.82
C TYR A 142 -8.56 -4.46 -2.78
N LEU A 143 -9.71 -3.83 -3.06
CA LEU A 143 -10.87 -3.90 -2.18
C LEU A 143 -11.37 -5.35 -2.00
N LEU A 144 -11.59 -6.07 -3.11
CA LEU A 144 -12.14 -7.42 -3.09
C LEU A 144 -11.20 -8.41 -2.38
N ASN A 145 -9.89 -8.23 -2.54
CA ASN A 145 -8.89 -9.10 -1.92
C ASN A 145 -8.75 -8.84 -0.41
N ASN A 146 -8.87 -7.59 0.05
CA ASN A 146 -8.48 -7.20 1.41
C ASN A 146 -9.65 -6.87 2.37
N PHE A 147 -10.89 -6.79 1.87
CA PHE A 147 -12.04 -6.42 2.67
C PHE A 147 -13.20 -7.41 2.52
N ASP A 148 -13.94 -7.61 3.61
CA ASP A 148 -15.20 -8.35 3.63
C ASP A 148 -16.38 -7.39 3.48
N GLU A 149 -17.33 -7.75 2.63
CA GLU A 149 -18.62 -7.07 2.54
C GLU A 149 -19.47 -7.45 3.77
N ILE A 150 -19.90 -6.45 4.53
CA ILE A 150 -20.72 -6.66 5.74
C ILE A 150 -22.14 -6.13 5.61
N GLU A 151 -22.41 -5.34 4.58
CA GLU A 151 -23.70 -4.70 4.33
C GLU A 151 -23.84 -4.40 2.84
N SER A 152 -25.03 -4.67 2.30
CA SER A 152 -25.44 -4.26 0.96
C SER A 152 -26.91 -3.88 0.97
N ILE A 153 -27.21 -2.68 0.47
CA ILE A 153 -28.58 -2.16 0.33
C ILE A 153 -28.76 -1.76 -1.13
N ASP A 154 -29.60 -2.51 -1.84
CA ASP A 154 -29.92 -2.24 -3.24
C ASP A 154 -30.92 -1.11 -3.37
N ASN A 155 -30.69 -0.25 -4.36
CA ASN A 155 -31.46 0.96 -4.64
C ASN A 155 -31.58 1.19 -6.14
N THR A 156 -32.48 2.09 -6.51
CA THR A 156 -32.63 2.57 -7.88
C THR A 156 -32.78 4.09 -7.91
N TYR A 157 -32.26 4.73 -8.95
CA TYR A 157 -32.47 6.15 -9.22
C TYR A 157 -32.53 6.38 -10.73
N GLY A 158 -33.73 6.76 -11.21
CA GLY A 158 -34.01 6.78 -12.65
C GLY A 158 -33.79 5.40 -13.27
N ASN A 159 -32.86 5.33 -14.23
CA ASN A 159 -32.49 4.07 -14.91
C ASN A 159 -31.25 3.38 -14.31
N LEU A 160 -30.71 3.91 -13.21
CA LEU A 160 -29.55 3.32 -12.54
C LEU A 160 -30.03 2.36 -11.45
N SER A 161 -29.48 1.15 -11.47
CA SER A 161 -29.50 0.23 -10.33
C SER A 161 -28.15 0.35 -9.61
N TYR A 162 -28.17 0.49 -8.29
CA TYR A 162 -26.95 0.62 -7.51
C TYR A 162 -27.11 0.08 -6.09
N SER A 163 -26.00 -0.27 -5.45
CA SER A 163 -26.01 -0.76 -4.07
C SER A 163 -25.14 0.11 -3.18
N PHE A 164 -25.67 0.49 -2.02
CA PHE A 164 -24.84 0.99 -0.93
C PHE A 164 -24.23 -0.20 -0.22
N LYS A 165 -22.91 -0.30 -0.31
CA LYS A 165 -22.14 -1.36 0.33
C LYS A 165 -21.23 -0.79 1.41
N THR A 166 -21.02 -1.59 2.45
CA THR A 166 -20.03 -1.34 3.48
C THR A 166 -19.08 -2.52 3.52
N PHE A 167 -17.79 -2.24 3.34
CA PHE A 167 -16.73 -3.21 3.45
C PHE A 167 -15.91 -2.92 4.70
N VAL A 168 -15.50 -3.96 5.42
CA VAL A 168 -14.59 -3.87 6.57
C VAL A 168 -13.34 -4.66 6.25
N ARG A 169 -12.19 -4.16 6.67
CA ARG A 169 -10.91 -4.85 6.48
C ARG A 169 -11.02 -6.26 7.07
N LYS A 170 -10.64 -7.29 6.30
CA LYS A 170 -10.67 -8.70 6.74
C LYS A 170 -9.94 -8.83 8.08
N ASP A 171 -10.50 -9.61 9.01
CA ASP A 171 -9.94 -9.75 10.37
C ASP A 171 -8.55 -10.43 10.38
N ASN A 172 -8.23 -11.23 9.35
CA ASN A 172 -6.88 -11.77 9.17
C ASN A 172 -5.84 -10.67 8.78
N CYS A 173 -6.33 -9.48 8.43
CA CYS A 173 -5.54 -8.26 8.28
C CYS A 173 -5.42 -7.43 9.57
N LYS A 174 -5.85 -7.95 10.74
CA LYS A 174 -5.46 -7.40 12.04
C LYS A 174 -4.15 -8.03 12.52
N THR A 175 -3.01 -7.68 11.90
CA THR A 175 -1.85 -7.52 12.79
C THR A 175 -2.02 -6.19 13.49
N VAL A 176 -2.23 -6.27 14.79
CA VAL A 176 -1.60 -5.32 15.68
C VAL A 176 -0.11 -5.37 15.32
N SER A 177 0.37 -4.44 14.50
CA SER A 177 1.79 -4.27 14.28
C SER A 177 2.35 -3.84 15.64
N LYS A 178 2.91 -4.79 16.37
CA LYS A 178 3.74 -4.48 17.52
C LYS A 178 5.11 -4.05 16.98
N ALA A 179 5.15 -2.91 16.27
CA ALA A 179 6.35 -2.11 16.00
C ALA A 179 6.03 -0.80 15.25
N TYR A 180 5.26 0.11 15.88
CA TYR A 180 5.82 1.44 16.11
C TYR A 180 6.52 1.37 17.47
N SER A 181 7.66 0.70 17.50
CA SER A 181 8.60 0.90 18.59
C SER A 181 9.72 1.71 17.99
N ASP A 182 10.06 2.82 18.64
CA ASP A 182 11.34 3.49 18.48
C ASP A 182 12.46 2.44 18.35
N PRO A 183 13.55 2.72 17.61
CA PRO A 183 14.69 1.80 17.52
C PRO A 183 15.02 1.29 18.92
N VAL A 184 14.77 0.00 19.16
CA VAL A 184 14.90 -0.60 20.49
C VAL A 184 16.34 -0.35 20.94
N SER A 185 16.51 0.53 21.92
CA SER A 185 17.81 0.82 22.50
C SER A 185 18.22 -0.39 23.32
N GLY A 186 19.01 -1.28 22.73
CA GLY A 186 19.51 -2.50 23.34
C GLY A 186 19.65 -3.63 22.33
N HIS A 187 20.87 -4.11 22.13
CA HIS A 187 21.14 -5.29 21.31
C HIS A 187 21.02 -6.55 22.16
N ASN A 188 20.20 -7.50 21.73
CA ASN A 188 20.20 -8.87 22.26
C ASN A 188 20.69 -9.78 21.12
N ALA A 189 21.73 -10.57 21.35
CA ALA A 189 22.32 -11.45 20.33
C ALA A 189 21.32 -12.43 19.69
N VAL A 190 20.19 -12.70 20.36
CA VAL A 190 19.14 -13.63 19.90
C VAL A 190 17.99 -12.88 19.23
N ASP A 191 17.34 -11.94 19.94
CA ASP A 191 16.07 -11.34 19.50
C ASP A 191 16.24 -9.97 18.82
N ASN A 192 17.44 -9.36 18.87
CA ASN A 192 17.75 -8.09 18.21
C ASN A 192 19.25 -7.99 17.89
N PRO A 193 19.77 -8.82 16.94
CA PRO A 193 21.20 -8.89 16.67
C PRO A 193 21.71 -7.58 16.09
N SER A 194 22.88 -7.11 16.53
CA SER A 194 23.43 -5.79 16.18
C SER A 194 23.49 -5.47 14.67
N HIS A 195 23.58 -6.47 13.81
CA HIS A 195 23.60 -6.32 12.35
C HIS A 195 22.22 -6.08 11.71
N TYR A 196 21.14 -6.17 12.50
CA TYR A 196 19.77 -5.79 12.14
C TYR A 196 19.28 -4.57 12.93
N CYS A 197 20.11 -3.99 13.79
CA CYS A 197 19.74 -2.87 14.63
C CYS A 197 20.24 -1.54 14.05
N GLY A 198 19.44 -0.49 14.17
CA GLY A 198 19.75 0.85 13.64
C GLY A 198 19.00 1.21 12.36
N THR A 199 18.02 0.41 11.96
CA THR A 199 17.13 0.65 10.83
C THR A 199 15.69 0.73 11.35
N LYS A 200 14.87 1.63 10.78
CA LYS A 200 13.46 1.85 11.10
C LYS A 200 12.62 0.58 10.91
N TYR A 201 12.91 -0.19 9.87
CA TYR A 201 12.22 -1.44 9.54
C TYR A 201 13.13 -2.62 9.88
N GLN A 202 12.66 -3.51 10.76
CA GLN A 202 13.34 -4.79 10.96
C GLN A 202 13.07 -5.70 9.77
N VAL A 203 14.09 -6.47 9.36
CA VAL A 203 14.00 -7.36 8.20
C VAL A 203 12.91 -8.43 8.40
N ILE A 204 12.73 -8.93 9.63
CA ILE A 204 11.66 -9.90 9.93
C ILE A 204 10.27 -9.28 9.76
N ASN A 205 10.07 -8.03 10.19
CA ASN A 205 8.80 -7.33 10.04
C ASN A 205 8.45 -7.14 8.54
N PHE A 206 9.43 -6.86 7.69
CA PHE A 206 9.23 -6.80 6.24
C PHE A 206 8.85 -8.16 5.64
N ILE A 207 9.52 -9.23 6.08
CA ILE A 207 9.23 -10.60 5.63
C ILE A 207 7.81 -11.01 6.00
N GLU A 208 7.38 -10.71 7.22
CA GLU A 208 6.03 -11.00 7.72
C GLU A 208 4.97 -10.12 7.03
N ASP A 209 5.25 -8.83 6.83
CA ASP A 209 4.33 -7.90 6.18
C ASP A 209 4.05 -8.25 4.71
N TRP A 210 5.06 -8.81 4.03
CA TRP A 210 4.97 -9.30 2.65
C TRP A 210 4.70 -10.81 2.54
N GLY A 211 4.43 -11.51 3.65
CA GLY A 211 4.05 -12.94 3.65
C GLY A 211 5.01 -13.85 2.90
N LEU A 212 6.31 -13.59 2.95
CA LEU A 212 7.29 -14.23 2.06
C LEU A 212 7.61 -15.70 2.40
N GLY A 213 6.97 -16.26 3.43
CA GLY A 213 7.20 -17.63 3.87
C GLY A 213 8.68 -17.94 4.15
N TYR A 214 9.02 -19.23 4.20
CA TYR A 214 10.37 -19.65 4.58
C TYR A 214 11.42 -19.32 3.51
N CYS A 215 11.19 -19.69 2.25
CA CYS A 215 12.22 -19.56 1.21
C CYS A 215 12.46 -18.09 0.83
N LEU A 216 11.44 -17.36 0.38
CA LEU A 216 11.60 -15.96 -0.04
C LEU A 216 11.96 -15.04 1.14
N GLY A 217 11.47 -15.34 2.34
CA GLY A 217 11.90 -14.66 3.57
C GLY A 217 13.42 -14.81 3.81
N ASN A 218 13.98 -16.00 3.60
CA ASN A 218 15.43 -16.18 3.69
C ASN A 218 16.19 -15.45 2.57
N VAL A 219 15.65 -15.36 1.35
CA VAL A 219 16.26 -14.55 0.28
C VAL A 219 16.45 -13.10 0.74
N VAL A 220 15.38 -12.45 1.23
CA VAL A 220 15.44 -11.07 1.74
C VAL A 220 16.40 -10.96 2.92
N LYS A 221 16.32 -11.89 3.88
CA LYS A 221 17.18 -11.92 5.07
C LYS A 221 18.66 -11.93 4.71
N TYR A 222 19.08 -12.75 3.75
CA TYR A 222 20.48 -12.85 3.36
C TYR A 222 20.95 -11.66 2.52
N ILE A 223 20.10 -11.10 1.65
CA ILE A 223 20.40 -9.87 0.91
C ILE A 223 20.64 -8.69 1.87
N CYS A 224 19.78 -8.52 2.87
CA CYS A 224 19.93 -7.46 3.86
C CYS A 224 21.13 -7.68 4.79
N ARG A 225 21.53 -8.93 5.02
CA ARG A 225 22.65 -9.28 5.92
C ARG A 225 24.02 -9.16 5.26
N ALA A 226 24.10 -9.37 3.96
CA ALA A 226 25.33 -9.32 3.18
C ALA A 226 26.05 -7.98 3.39
N GLY A 227 27.27 -8.03 3.92
CA GLY A 227 28.11 -6.86 4.21
C GLY A 227 27.82 -6.17 5.56
N LYS A 228 26.78 -6.57 6.28
CA LYS A 228 26.41 -6.00 7.60
C LYS A 228 26.83 -6.86 8.78
N LYS A 229 26.69 -8.20 8.68
CA LYS A 229 27.02 -9.10 9.80
C LYS A 229 28.53 -9.23 10.04
N TYR A 230 29.29 -9.27 8.96
CA TYR A 230 30.75 -9.39 8.99
C TYR A 230 31.33 -8.23 8.18
N VAL A 231 31.33 -7.05 8.79
CA VAL A 231 31.73 -5.80 8.12
C VAL A 231 33.18 -5.92 7.63
N GLY A 232 33.39 -5.68 6.33
CA GLY A 232 34.70 -5.77 5.67
C GLY A 232 35.11 -7.18 5.20
N ASP A 233 34.39 -8.24 5.60
CA ASP A 233 34.67 -9.60 5.15
C ASP A 233 33.90 -9.91 3.85
N LYS A 234 34.58 -9.72 2.72
CA LYS A 234 34.01 -9.93 1.39
C LYS A 234 33.63 -11.38 1.11
N GLN A 235 34.33 -12.35 1.70
CA GLN A 235 34.00 -13.77 1.55
C GLN A 235 32.70 -14.13 2.29
N LYS A 236 32.46 -13.55 3.47
CA LYS A 236 31.20 -13.71 4.19
C LYS A 236 30.04 -12.96 3.56
N GLU A 237 30.29 -11.78 2.99
CA GLU A 237 29.31 -11.06 2.19
C GLU A 237 28.89 -11.88 0.96
N LEU A 238 29.86 -12.41 0.21
CA LEU A 238 29.63 -13.31 -0.93
C LEU A 238 28.87 -14.58 -0.50
N GLN A 239 29.23 -15.17 0.64
CA GLN A 239 28.55 -16.34 1.18
C GLN A 239 27.06 -16.06 1.46
N ASP A 240 26.71 -14.87 1.92
CA ASP A 240 25.31 -14.49 2.16
C ASP A 240 24.55 -14.33 0.85
N LEU A 241 25.13 -13.73 -0.19
CA LEU A 241 24.50 -13.65 -1.51
C LEU A 241 24.29 -15.04 -2.14
N LYS A 242 25.27 -15.94 -2.01
CA LYS A 242 25.15 -17.35 -2.46
C LYS A 242 24.02 -18.09 -1.72
N LYS A 243 23.82 -17.81 -0.42
CA LYS A 243 22.67 -18.35 0.33
C LYS A 243 21.35 -17.79 -0.19
N ALA A 244 21.28 -16.49 -0.46
CA ALA A 244 20.08 -15.89 -1.05
C ALA A 244 19.71 -16.57 -2.38
N LYS A 245 20.70 -16.80 -3.25
CA LYS A 245 20.52 -17.57 -4.50
C LYS A 245 19.98 -18.97 -4.25
N TRP A 246 20.60 -19.75 -3.36
CA TRP A 246 20.16 -21.11 -3.05
C TRP A 246 18.69 -21.18 -2.59
N TYR A 247 18.25 -20.25 -1.75
CA TYR A 247 16.85 -20.20 -1.30
C TYR A 247 15.88 -19.83 -2.43
N LEU A 248 16.30 -18.97 -3.36
CA LEU A 248 15.49 -18.61 -4.53
C LEU A 248 15.37 -19.76 -5.52
N GLU A 249 16.48 -20.47 -5.81
CA GLU A 249 16.48 -21.68 -6.64
C GLU A 249 15.59 -22.76 -6.05
N ARG A 250 15.68 -22.98 -4.73
CA ARG A 250 14.80 -23.91 -4.02
C ARG A 250 13.33 -23.52 -4.16
N ARG A 251 12.99 -22.24 -4.03
CA ARG A 251 11.60 -21.78 -4.19
C ARG A 251 11.10 -22.00 -5.60
N LEU A 252 11.93 -21.74 -6.61
CA LEU A 252 11.62 -21.97 -8.01
C LEU A 252 11.38 -23.47 -8.29
N GLU A 253 12.17 -24.36 -7.69
CA GLU A 253 11.94 -25.80 -7.77
C GLU A 253 10.65 -26.23 -7.08
N GLU A 254 10.36 -25.71 -5.87
CA GLU A 254 9.07 -25.91 -5.19
C GLU A 254 7.90 -25.46 -6.08
N HIS A 255 8.01 -24.31 -6.75
CA HIS A 255 6.98 -23.80 -7.67
C HIS A 255 6.77 -24.73 -8.88
N LYS A 256 7.84 -25.19 -9.52
CA LYS A 256 7.79 -26.15 -10.63
C LYS A 256 7.16 -27.49 -10.23
N ASN A 257 7.30 -27.86 -8.95
CA ASN A 257 6.70 -29.07 -8.38
C ASN A 257 5.26 -28.85 -7.88
N GLY A 258 4.64 -27.71 -8.18
CA GLY A 258 3.25 -27.41 -7.82
C GLY A 258 3.03 -27.00 -6.37
N VAL A 259 4.09 -26.62 -5.64
CA VAL A 259 3.95 -26.04 -4.28
C VAL A 259 3.59 -24.56 -4.41
N GLU A 260 2.34 -24.26 -4.09
CA GLU A 260 1.81 -22.90 -4.04
C GLU A 260 2.43 -22.08 -2.91
N LEU A 261 2.34 -20.75 -3.01
CA LEU A 261 2.69 -19.87 -1.90
C LEU A 261 1.59 -20.00 -0.84
N ASP A 262 1.99 -20.07 0.44
CA ASP A 262 1.04 -19.85 1.53
C ASP A 262 0.40 -18.47 1.32
N SER A 263 -0.91 -18.44 1.09
CA SER A 263 -1.66 -17.23 0.72
C SER A 263 -2.14 -16.44 1.94
N ASP A 264 -1.66 -16.78 3.14
CA ASP A 264 -2.11 -16.18 4.39
C ASP A 264 -1.47 -14.81 4.63
N ASP A 265 -2.33 -13.80 4.78
CA ASP A 265 -2.11 -12.51 5.44
C ASP A 265 -0.98 -11.59 4.95
N LEU A 266 -0.92 -11.39 3.63
CA LEU A 266 -0.20 -10.26 3.03
C LEU A 266 -0.80 -8.92 3.49
N LYS A 267 0.04 -8.03 4.02
CA LYS A 267 -0.40 -6.71 4.49
C LYS A 267 0.21 -5.56 3.71
N MET A 268 1.41 -5.75 3.17
CA MET A 268 2.11 -4.81 2.27
C MET A 268 2.13 -3.36 2.81
N ASN A 269 2.26 -3.19 4.13
CA ASN A 269 2.32 -1.88 4.77
C ASN A 269 3.71 -1.24 4.63
N ILE A 270 4.76 -2.04 4.50
CA ILE A 270 6.14 -1.57 4.38
C ILE A 270 6.49 -1.48 2.89
N SER A 271 6.65 -0.25 2.39
CA SER A 271 7.10 -0.01 1.01
C SER A 271 8.49 -0.61 0.79
N ILE A 272 8.69 -1.27 -0.35
CA ILE A 272 10.02 -1.72 -0.79
C ILE A 272 10.99 -0.56 -0.97
N ASP A 273 10.51 0.62 -1.34
CA ASP A 273 11.36 1.79 -1.52
C ASP A 273 11.89 2.28 -0.16
N ASP A 274 11.00 2.46 0.81
CA ASP A 274 11.34 2.89 2.18
C ASP A 274 12.21 1.84 2.88
N PHE A 275 11.87 0.55 2.72
CA PHE A 275 12.64 -0.55 3.28
C PHE A 275 14.05 -0.60 2.69
N ALA A 276 14.20 -0.47 1.38
CA ALA A 276 15.51 -0.52 0.73
C ALA A 276 16.38 0.68 1.13
N GLU A 277 15.80 1.87 1.25
CA GLU A 277 16.51 3.07 1.72
C GLU A 277 16.99 2.91 3.16
N ASP A 278 16.09 2.51 4.06
CA ASP A 278 16.39 2.28 5.48
C ASP A 278 17.45 1.17 5.67
N GLN A 279 17.35 0.10 4.88
CA GLN A 279 18.34 -0.97 4.86
C GLN A 279 19.63 -0.60 4.09
N LYS A 280 19.72 0.58 3.48
CA LYS A 280 20.87 1.03 2.66
C LYS A 280 21.24 0.03 1.56
N LEU A 281 20.23 -0.55 0.91
CA LEU A 281 20.43 -1.49 -0.18
C LEU A 281 20.86 -0.76 -1.44
N ASN A 282 21.81 -1.35 -2.17
CA ASN A 282 22.14 -0.87 -3.51
C ASN A 282 20.99 -1.16 -4.50
N TYR A 283 21.06 -0.54 -5.68
CA TYR A 283 20.05 -0.68 -6.73
C TYR A 283 19.77 -2.15 -7.11
N ILE A 284 20.82 -2.97 -7.23
CA ILE A 284 20.71 -4.37 -7.62
C ILE A 284 19.97 -5.17 -6.54
N ARG A 285 20.37 -5.04 -5.27
CA ARG A 285 19.74 -5.71 -4.12
C ARG A 285 18.28 -5.30 -3.95
N LYS A 286 17.97 -4.02 -4.13
CA LYS A 286 16.58 -3.53 -4.16
C LYS A 286 15.78 -4.19 -5.27
N LYS A 287 16.34 -4.29 -6.48
CA LYS A 287 15.68 -4.94 -7.64
C LYS A 287 15.48 -6.44 -7.43
N ILE A 288 16.42 -7.13 -6.80
CA ILE A 288 16.26 -8.55 -6.43
C ILE A 288 15.05 -8.70 -5.49
N ILE A 289 15.01 -7.94 -4.39
CA ILE A 289 13.90 -8.01 -3.43
C ILE A 289 12.58 -7.63 -4.11
N LYS A 290 12.56 -6.60 -4.96
CA LYS A 290 11.35 -6.22 -5.70
C LYS A 290 10.79 -7.38 -6.54
N ASN A 291 11.63 -8.12 -7.24
CA ASN A 291 11.17 -9.29 -8.00
C ASN A 291 10.73 -10.45 -7.09
N VAL A 292 11.39 -10.62 -5.94
CA VAL A 292 11.04 -11.62 -4.91
C VAL A 292 9.67 -11.36 -4.29
N ILE A 293 9.26 -10.10 -4.13
CA ILE A 293 7.97 -9.74 -3.52
C ILE A 293 6.85 -9.53 -4.55
N ASP A 294 7.17 -9.13 -5.78
CA ASP A 294 6.21 -8.91 -6.87
C ASP A 294 5.69 -10.22 -7.49
N CYS A 295 6.17 -11.40 -7.04
CA CYS A 295 5.77 -12.71 -7.55
C CYS A 295 4.36 -13.14 -7.12
N ILE A 296 3.58 -12.26 -6.51
CA ILE A 296 2.24 -12.55 -5.98
C ILE A 296 1.14 -12.22 -7.01
N CYS A 297 1.48 -11.48 -8.08
CA CYS A 297 0.48 -10.83 -8.95
C CYS A 297 0.62 -11.14 -10.46
N GLU A 298 1.07 -12.36 -10.83
CA GLU A 298 1.34 -12.88 -12.20
C GLU A 298 2.85 -12.90 -12.61
N GLU A 299 3.21 -13.86 -13.47
CA GLU A 299 4.58 -14.10 -14.01
C GLU A 299 5.67 -14.52 -12.99
N ILE A 300 5.34 -15.41 -12.03
CA ILE A 300 6.27 -15.92 -10.99
C ILE A 300 7.62 -16.35 -11.57
N ASP A 301 7.60 -17.16 -12.63
CA ASP A 301 8.82 -17.64 -13.29
C ASP A 301 9.69 -16.47 -13.76
N THR A 302 9.13 -15.53 -14.53
CA THR A 302 9.85 -14.35 -15.03
C THR A 302 10.50 -13.57 -13.89
N LYS A 303 9.77 -13.36 -12.79
CA LYS A 303 10.28 -12.64 -11.60
C LYS A 303 11.42 -13.38 -10.93
N PHE A 304 11.28 -14.69 -10.71
CA PHE A 304 12.33 -15.50 -10.08
C PHE A 304 13.58 -15.60 -10.95
N TYR A 305 13.44 -15.82 -12.26
CA TYR A 305 14.59 -15.83 -13.17
C TYR A 305 15.28 -14.46 -13.23
N THR A 306 14.52 -13.36 -13.25
CA THR A 306 15.09 -12.01 -13.20
C THR A 306 15.87 -11.78 -11.90
N ALA A 307 15.32 -12.20 -10.76
CA ALA A 307 16.00 -12.10 -9.47
C ALA A 307 17.27 -12.97 -9.40
N LEU A 308 17.25 -14.17 -10.00
CA LEU A 308 18.42 -15.05 -10.11
C LEU A 308 19.52 -14.42 -10.96
N GLU A 309 19.21 -13.86 -12.13
CA GLU A 309 20.18 -13.22 -13.01
C GLU A 309 20.85 -12.01 -12.33
N LEU A 310 20.08 -11.21 -11.58
CA LEU A 310 20.61 -10.10 -10.79
C LEU A 310 21.52 -10.58 -9.65
N LEU A 311 21.16 -11.69 -8.98
CA LEU A 311 22.01 -12.30 -7.95
C LEU A 311 23.31 -12.83 -8.56
N ASP A 312 23.25 -13.50 -9.70
CA ASP A 312 24.43 -14.01 -10.40
C ASP A 312 25.36 -12.91 -10.84
N THR A 313 24.80 -11.82 -11.38
CA THR A 313 25.58 -10.64 -11.76
C THR A 313 26.33 -10.05 -10.55
N GLU A 314 25.65 -9.91 -9.40
CA GLU A 314 26.28 -9.36 -8.19
C GLU A 314 27.31 -10.34 -7.58
N ILE A 315 27.03 -11.64 -7.60
CA ILE A 315 27.94 -12.70 -7.12
C ILE A 315 29.20 -12.73 -7.98
N ASN A 316 29.07 -12.78 -9.31
CA ASN A 316 30.21 -12.82 -10.23
C ASN A 316 31.08 -11.56 -10.09
N ARG A 317 30.46 -10.38 -10.00
CA ARG A 317 31.18 -9.12 -9.75
C ARG A 317 32.01 -9.19 -8.46
N MET A 318 31.44 -9.74 -7.39
CA MET A 318 32.14 -9.88 -6.12
C MET A 318 33.24 -10.96 -6.17
N GLU A 319 33.05 -12.05 -6.91
CA GLU A 319 34.08 -13.06 -7.11
C GLU A 319 35.29 -12.48 -7.84
N ASP A 320 35.06 -11.72 -8.91
CA ASP A 320 36.12 -11.01 -9.67
C ASP A 320 36.87 -9.99 -8.81
N GLU A 321 36.20 -9.33 -7.86
CA GLU A 321 36.82 -8.39 -6.90
C GLU A 321 37.63 -9.09 -5.79
N THR A 322 37.45 -10.40 -5.60
CA THR A 322 38.11 -11.19 -4.54
C THR A 322 39.13 -12.19 -5.06
N ALA A 323 39.22 -12.37 -6.38
CA ALA A 323 40.22 -13.18 -7.07
C ALA A 323 41.55 -12.44 -7.21
#